data_AF-A0A738RNN9-F1
#
_entry.id   AF-A0A738RNN9-F1
#
_cell.length_a   1.000
_cell.length_b   1.000
_cell.length_c   1.000
_cell.angle_alpha   90.00
_cell.angle_beta   90.00
_cell.angle_gamma   90.00
#
_symmetry.space_group_name_H-M   'P 1'
#
loop_
_entity.id
_entity.type
_entity.pdbx_description
1 polymer ?
#
loop_
_entity_poly.entity_id
_entity_poly.type
_entity_poly.pdbx_seq_one_letter_code
_entity_poly.pdbx_strand_id
1 'polypeptide(L)' 'GFWRIVFTIILPPLGVLLGKGFGWAFILNILLTLLGYIPGLIHAFWVQMRH' A
#
# COMPACT_ATOMS: atom_id res chain seq x y z
N GLY A 1 -9.60 -7.92 -5.30
CA GLY A 1 -10.66 -7.18 -6.02
C GLY A 1 -10.02 -6.08 -6.85
N PHE A 2 -10.41 -5.97 -8.12
CA PHE A 2 -9.85 -5.02 -9.11
C PHE A 2 -9.66 -3.60 -8.55
N TRP A 3 -10.64 -3.09 -7.81
CA TRP A 3 -10.61 -1.77 -7.18
C TRP A 3 -9.44 -1.53 -6.20
N ARG A 4 -8.97 -2.58 -5.49
CA ARG A 4 -7.82 -2.44 -4.57
C ARG A 4 -6.52 -2.14 -5.31
N ILE A 5 -6.38 -2.62 -6.54
CA ILE A 5 -5.18 -2.40 -7.38
C ILE A 5 -5.17 -0.95 -7.86
N VAL A 6 -6.32 -0.43 -8.30
CA VAL A 6 -6.47 0.96 -8.73
C VAL A 6 -6.11 1.92 -7.59
N PHE A 7 -6.65 1.69 -6.38
CA PHE A 7 -6.31 2.51 -5.21
C PHE A 7 -4.84 2.36 -4.77
N THR A 8 -4.24 1.17 -4.86
CA THR A 8 -2.80 0.96 -4.60
C THR A 8 -1.90 1.80 -5.50
N ILE A 9 -2.29 2.03 -6.76
CA ILE A 9 -1.50 2.84 -7.69
C ILE A 9 -1.70 4.32 -7.38
N ILE A 10 -2.94 4.80 -7.25
CA ILE A 10 -3.17 6.25 -7.03
C ILE A 10 -2.64 6.70 -5.66
N LEU A 11 -2.89 5.90 -4.63
CA LEU A 11 -2.48 6.20 -3.26
C LEU A 11 -2.10 4.88 -2.55
N PRO A 12 -0.80 4.50 -2.57
CA PRO A 12 -0.33 3.22 -2.03
C PRO A 12 -0.83 2.93 -0.59
N PRO A 13 -0.88 3.92 0.33
CA PRO A 13 -1.40 3.72 1.67
C PRO A 13 -2.87 3.31 1.70
N LEU A 14 -3.72 3.84 0.81
CA LEU A 14 -5.14 3.48 0.74
C LEU A 14 -5.31 2.02 0.31
N GLY A 15 -4.52 1.56 -0.66
CA GLY A 15 -4.55 0.17 -1.09
C GLY A 15 -4.17 -0.81 0.02
N VAL A 16 -3.18 -0.44 0.85
CA VAL A 16 -2.79 -1.21 2.03
C VAL A 16 -3.86 -1.16 3.13
N LEU A 17 -4.44 0.01 3.39
CA LEU A 17 -5.49 0.18 4.41
C LEU A 17 -6.74 -0.64 4.06
N LEU A 18 -7.18 -0.61 2.81
CA LEU A 18 -8.34 -1.37 2.34
C LEU A 18 -8.07 -2.89 2.29
N GLY A 19 -6.80 -3.29 2.23
CA GLY A 19 -6.41 -4.69 2.10
C GLY A 19 -6.04 -5.40 3.40
N LYS A 20 -5.28 -4.74 4.27
CA LYS A 20 -4.79 -5.25 5.56
C LYS A 20 -5.46 -4.59 6.77
N GLY A 21 -6.21 -3.50 6.58
CA GLY A 21 -6.66 -2.65 7.68
C GLY A 21 -5.57 -1.73 8.22
N PHE A 22 -5.86 -1.10 9.35
CA PHE A 22 -4.93 -0.22 10.04
C PHE A 22 -3.92 -1.06 10.84
N GLY A 23 -2.62 -0.86 10.61
CA GLY A 23 -1.56 -1.60 11.30
C GLY A 23 -0.17 -1.27 10.79
N TRP A 24 0.82 -2.06 11.21
CA TRP A 24 2.24 -1.82 10.88
C TRP A 24 2.52 -1.75 9.38
N ALA A 25 1.84 -2.57 8.57
CA ALA A 25 2.01 -2.53 7.12
C ALA A 25 1.57 -1.19 6.51
N PHE A 26 0.50 -0.59 7.03
CA PHE A 26 -0.01 0.72 6.60
C PHE A 26 0.92 1.85 7.03
N ILE A 27 1.40 1.84 8.27
CA ILE A 27 2.34 2.83 8.80
C ILE A 27 3.67 2.80 8.03
N LEU A 28 4.20 1.60 7.77
CA LEU A 28 5.39 1.44 6.93
C LEU A 28 5.15 1.95 5.51
N ASN A 29 3.98 1.69 4.93
CA ASN A 29 3.65 2.17 3.59
C ASN A 29 3.58 3.71 3.52
N ILE A 30 3.05 4.37 4.54
CA ILE A 30 3.08 5.84 4.67
C ILE A 30 4.52 6.32 4.68
N LEU A 31 5.38 5.75 5.53
CA LEU A 31 6.78 6.15 5.63
C LEU A 31 7.52 5.96 4.31
N LEU A 32 7.32 4.81 3.64
CA LEU A 32 7.91 4.53 2.34
C LEU A 32 7.40 5.49 1.26
N THR A 33 6.11 5.80 1.22
CA THR A 33 5.51 6.74 0.27
C THR A 33 6.03 8.17 0.47
N LEU A 34 6.29 8.58 1.72
CA LEU A 34 6.91 9.86 2.06
C LEU A 34 8.40 9.92 1.70
N LEU A 35 9.13 8.80 1.82
CA LEU A 35 10.52 8.68 1.37
C LEU A 35 10.65 8.58 -0.15
N GLY A 36 9.57 8.14 -0.82
CA GLY A 36 9.47 8.11 -2.27
C GLY A 36 8.25 7.29 -2.72
N TYR A 37 7.58 7.74 -3.77
CA TYR A 37 6.39 7.06 -4.28
C TYR A 37 6.69 5.61 -4.73
N ILE A 38 7.83 5.37 -5.40
CA ILE A 38 8.25 4.05 -5.90
C ILE A 38 8.37 2.99 -4.77
N PRO A 39 9.14 3.21 -3.68
CA PRO A 39 9.24 2.23 -2.60
C PRO A 39 7.90 1.99 -1.88
N GLY A 40 7.07 3.03 -1.74
CA GLY A 40 5.70 2.90 -1.22
C GLY A 40 4.83 2.01 -2.10
N LEU A 41 4.91 2.17 -3.42
CA LEU A 41 4.17 1.36 -4.39
C LEU A 41 4.60 -0.12 -4.35
N ILE A 42 5.90 -0.40 -4.35
CA ILE A 42 6.44 -1.76 -4.28
C ILE A 42 5.97 -2.46 -3.00
N HIS A 43 6.08 -1.79 -1.85
CA HIS A 43 5.63 -2.34 -0.58
C HIS A 43 4.11 -2.56 -0.56
N ALA A 44 3.33 -1.64 -1.12
CA ALA A 44 1.87 -1.81 -1.20
C ALA A 44 1.48 -3.04 -2.03
N PHE A 45 2.12 -3.26 -3.17
CA PHE A 45 1.92 -4.46 -3.99
C PHE A 45 2.37 -5.72 -3.27
N TRP A 46 3.52 -5.69 -2.61
CA TRP A 46 4.01 -6.84 -1.85
C TRP A 46 3.08 -7.20 -0.70
N VAL A 47 2.53 -6.23 0.02
CA VAL A 47 1.54 -6.46 1.10
C VAL A 47 0.23 -7.03 0.54
N GLN A 48 -0.18 -6.58 -0.64
CA GLN A 48 -1.34 -7.08 -1.38
C GLN A 48 -1.16 -8.51 -1.92
N MET A 49 0.05 -8.84 -2.40
CA MET A 49 0.41 -10.16 -2.92
C MET A 49 0.75 -11.16 -1.81
N ARG A 50 1.20 -10.68 -0.64
CA ARG A 50 1.44 -11.48 0.56
C ARG A 50 0.12 -11.79 1.30
N HIS A 51 -0.92 -12.09 0.52
CA HIS A 51 -2.22 -12.59 0.96
C HIS A 51 -2.52 -13.87 0.19
#